data_AF-A0A0Q5HL83-F1
#
_entry.id   AF-A0A0Q5HL83-F1
#
_cell.length_a   1.000
_cell.length_b   1.000
_cell.length_c   1.000
_cell.angle_alpha   90.00
_cell.angle_beta   90.00
_cell.angle_gamma   90.00
#
_symmetry.space_group_name_H-M   'P 1'
#
loop_
_entity.id
_entity.type
_entity.pdbx_description
1 polymer ?
#
loop_
_entity_poly.entity_id
_entity_poly.type
_entity_poly.pdbx_seq_one_letter_code
_entity_poly.pdbx_strand_id
1 'polypeptide(L)' 'MKKVAIKASSLPTRSPVGPGLLLWLFLEHIQAPGWAYGVLWAVIALAAIAWIHCFCTTTERDVPGFGEK' A
#
# COMPACT_ATOMS: atom_id res chain seq x y z
N MET A 1 -29.90 15.39 8.09
CA MET A 1 -28.42 15.34 8.12
C MET A 1 -27.91 14.96 6.74
N LYS A 2 -27.22 15.86 6.03
CA LYS A 2 -26.58 15.55 4.74
C LYS A 2 -25.43 14.56 5.01
N LYS A 3 -25.50 13.35 4.46
CA LYS A 3 -24.39 12.40 4.50
C LYS A 3 -23.26 12.96 3.65
N VAL A 4 -22.20 13.46 4.30
CA VAL A 4 -20.96 13.83 3.61
C VAL A 4 -20.38 12.52 3.08
N ALA A 5 -20.53 12.28 1.77
CA ALA A 5 -19.92 11.14 1.11
C ALA A 5 -18.42 11.41 1.04
N ILE A 6 -17.69 10.94 2.04
CA ILE A 6 -16.23 10.96 2.04
C ILE A 6 -15.80 10.11 0.85
N LYS A 7 -15.18 10.76 -0.15
CA LYS A 7 -14.74 10.11 -1.39
C LYS A 7 -13.74 9.02 -0.99
N ALA A 8 -13.77 7.86 -1.65
CA ALA A 8 -12.86 6.76 -1.28
C ALA A 8 -11.36 7.14 -1.39
N SER A 9 -11.05 8.17 -2.18
CA SER A 9 -9.72 8.79 -2.29
C SER A 9 -9.30 9.60 -1.06
N SER A 10 -10.23 9.93 -0.16
CA SER A 10 -10.01 10.62 1.11
C SER A 10 -9.70 9.64 2.25
N LEU A 11 -9.85 8.34 2.01
CA LEU A 11 -9.53 7.32 3.00
C LEU A 11 -8.00 7.15 3.08
N PRO A 12 -7.44 6.94 4.28
CA PRO A 12 -6.02 6.73 4.45
C PRO A 12 -5.53 5.60 3.55
N THR A 13 -4.37 5.79 2.95
CA THR A 13 -3.77 4.89 1.98
C THR A 13 -3.80 3.46 2.50
N ARG A 14 -4.44 2.55 1.76
CA ARG A 14 -4.54 1.14 2.15
C ARG A 14 -3.14 0.58 2.36
N SER A 15 -2.93 -0.10 3.50
CA SER A 15 -1.64 -0.69 3.83
C SER A 15 -1.21 -1.68 2.73
N PRO A 16 0.00 -1.54 2.16
CA PRO A 16 0.51 -2.44 1.12
C PRO A 16 0.84 -3.84 1.65
N VAL A 17 0.78 -4.06 2.96
CA VAL A 17 1.21 -5.30 3.62
C VAL A 17 0.14 -6.39 3.57
N GLY A 18 -1.14 -6.03 3.47
CA GLY A 18 -2.27 -6.98 3.47
C GLY A 18 -2.18 -8.08 2.39
N PRO A 19 -1.94 -7.73 1.12
CA PRO A 19 -1.78 -8.71 0.04
C PRO A 19 -0.57 -9.64 0.25
N GLY A 20 0.52 -9.12 0.82
CA GLY A 20 1.73 -9.90 1.09
C GLY A 20 1.51 -10.99 2.13
N LEU A 21 0.71 -10.70 3.16
CA LEU A 21 0.33 -11.65 4.22
C LEU A 21 -0.52 -12.81 3.68
N LEU A 22 -1.46 -12.53 2.76
CA LEU A 22 -2.27 -13.57 2.12
C LEU A 22 -1.44 -14.47 1.21
N LEU A 23 -0.51 -13.89 0.45
CA LEU A 23 0.43 -14.65 -0.38
C LEU A 23 1.38 -15.51 0.45
N TRP A 24 1.82 -15.02 1.61
CA TRP A 24 2.64 -15.77 2.55
C TRP A 24 1.89 -16.99 3.10
N LEU A 25 0.65 -16.79 3.57
CA LEU A 25 -0.24 -17.88 4.03
C LEU A 25 -0.52 -18.91 2.93
N PHE A 26 -0.67 -18.46 1.68
CA PHE A 26 -0.86 -19.35 0.54
C PHE A 26 0.38 -20.21 0.25
N LEU A 27 1.58 -19.61 0.31
CA LEU A 27 2.86 -20.32 0.14
C LEU A 27 3.11 -21.33 1.27
N GLU A 28 2.71 -20.99 2.48
CA GLU A 28 2.78 -21.90 3.62
C GLU A 28 1.85 -23.11 3.43
N HIS A 29 0.63 -22.87 2.94
CA HIS A 29 -0.36 -23.93 2.70
C HIS A 29 0.09 -24.96 1.66
N ILE A 30 0.82 -24.54 0.62
CA ILE A 30 1.30 -25.42 -0.45
C ILE A 30 2.70 -26.01 -0.17
N GLN A 31 3.26 -25.79 1.03
CA GLN A 31 4.63 -26.17 1.40
C GLN A 31 5.66 -25.79 0.34
N ALA A 32 5.59 -24.53 -0.13
CA ALA A 32 6.43 -24.09 -1.22
C ALA A 32 7.93 -24.22 -0.88
N PRO A 33 8.77 -24.58 -1.86
CA PRO A 33 10.22 -24.60 -1.68
C PRO A 33 10.77 -23.22 -1.31
N GLY A 34 11.86 -23.19 -0.54
CA GLY A 34 12.42 -21.96 0.06
C GLY A 34 12.66 -20.79 -0.90
N TRP A 35 12.90 -21.06 -2.20
CA TRP A 35 13.08 -20.01 -3.21
C TRP A 35 11.81 -19.16 -3.43
N ALA A 36 10.62 -19.75 -3.26
CA ALA A 36 9.35 -19.05 -3.48
C ALA A 36 9.08 -17.98 -2.41
N TYR A 37 9.52 -18.22 -1.17
CA TYR A 37 9.50 -17.20 -0.12
C TYR A 37 10.43 -16.04 -0.45
N GLY A 38 11.62 -16.33 -1.01
CA GLY A 38 12.55 -15.29 -1.46
C GLY A 38 11.93 -14.38 -2.53
N VAL A 39 11.25 -14.97 -3.51
CA VAL A 39 10.53 -14.22 -4.55
C VAL A 39 9.40 -13.39 -3.95
N LEU A 40 8.60 -13.96 -3.04
CA LEU A 40 7.53 -13.24 -2.37
C LEU A 40 8.06 -11.99 -1.64
N TRP A 41 9.10 -12.15 -0.82
CA TRP A 41 9.65 -11.03 -0.06
C TRP A 41 10.30 -9.97 -0.96
N ALA A 42 10.92 -10.38 -2.07
CA ALA A 42 11.45 -9.44 -3.07
C ALA A 42 10.32 -8.59 -3.69
N VAL A 43 9.19 -9.20 -4.04
CA VAL A 43 8.02 -8.49 -4.58
C VAL A 43 7.42 -7.53 -3.54
N ILE A 44 7.29 -7.98 -2.28
CA ILE A 44 6.81 -7.13 -1.18
C ILE A 44 7.74 -5.94 -0.96
N ALA A 45 9.06 -6.15 -0.97
CA ALA A 45 10.04 -5.09 -0.80
C ALA A 45 9.95 -4.04 -1.91
N LEU A 46 9.85 -4.47 -3.17
CA LEU A 46 9.67 -3.55 -4.31
C LEU A 46 8.36 -2.75 -4.20
N ALA A 47 7.26 -3.42 -3.82
CA ALA A 47 5.98 -2.76 -3.61
C ALA A 47 6.03 -1.74 -2.45
N ALA A 48 6.73 -2.07 -1.36
CA ALA A 48 6.93 -1.16 -0.24
C ALA A 48 7.76 0.07 -0.64
N ILE A 49 8.84 -0.11 -1.40
CA ILE A 49 9.66 1.00 -1.92
C ILE A 49 8.82 1.91 -2.82
N ALA A 50 8.05 1.33 -3.75
CA ALA A 50 7.16 2.10 -4.63
C ALA A 50 6.08 2.84 -3.84
N TRP A 51 5.54 2.23 -2.78
CA TRP A 51 4.56 2.86 -1.90
C TRP A 51 5.17 4.03 -1.11
N ILE A 52 6.37 3.87 -0.54
CA ILE A 52 7.09 4.93 0.16
C ILE A 52 7.41 6.07 -0.81
N HIS A 53 7.91 5.76 -2.01
CA HIS A 53 8.18 6.77 -3.04
C HIS A 53 6.91 7.53 -3.44
N CYS A 54 5.79 6.83 -3.64
CA CYS A 54 4.49 7.43 -3.91
C CYS A 54 4.01 8.32 -2.76
N PHE A 55 4.19 7.87 -1.51
CA PHE A 55 3.83 8.65 -0.33
C PHE A 55 4.64 9.95 -0.24
N CYS A 56 5.97 9.88 -0.38
CA CYS A 56 6.85 11.06 -0.34
C CYS A 56 6.59 12.03 -1.50
N THR A 57 6.30 11.52 -2.71
CA THR A 57 6.01 12.38 -3.88
C THR A 57 4.59 12.95 -3.86
N THR A 58 3.63 12.28 -3.21
CA THR A 58 2.25 12.79 -3.05
C THR A 58 2.16 13.87 -1.99
N THR A 59 3.00 13.81 -0.93
CA THR A 59 3.07 14.88 0.08
C THR A 59 3.65 16.19 -0.45
N GLU A 60 4.35 16.19 -1.59
CA GLU A 60 4.88 17.41 -2.22
C GLU A 60 3.87 18.14 -3.12
N ARG A 61 2.76 17.50 -3.49
CA ARG A 61 1.66 18.19 -4.16
C ARG A 61 0.72 18.76 -3.11
N ASP A 62 1.05 19.97 -2.65
CA ASP A 62 0.08 20.86 -2.02
C ASP A 62 -1.20 20.86 -2.87
N VAL A 63 -2.29 20.43 -2.27
CA VAL A 63 -3.63 20.60 -2.84
C VAL A 63 -3.82 22.10 -3.06
N PRO A 64 -4.02 22.57 -4.31
CA PRO A 64 -4.29 23.98 -4.54
C PRO A 64 -5.57 24.36 -3.78
N GLY A 65 -5.42 25.20 -2.74
CA GLY A 65 -6.51 25.68 -1.88
C GLY A 65 -6.42 25.34 -0.39
N PHE A 66 -5.39 24.65 0.11
CA PHE A 66 -5.15 24.48 1.55
C PHE A 66 -3.97 25.35 2.01
N GLY A 67 -4.25 26.50 2.63
CA GLY A 67 -3.21 27.36 3.22
C GLY A 67 -3.14 28.80 2.71
N GLU A 68 -4.06 29.25 1.85
CA GLU A 68 -4.21 30.69 1.59
C GLU A 68 -4.72 31.38 2.86
N LYS A 69 -3.86 32.20 3.48
CA LYS A 69 -4.26 33.26 4.41
C LYS A 69 -4.45 34.55 3.63
#